data_AF-A0A8T5MEZ7-F1
#
_entry.id   AF-A0A8T5MEZ7-F1
#
_cell.length_a   1.000
_cell.length_b   1.000
_cell.length_c   1.000
_cell.angle_alpha   90.00
_cell.angle_beta   90.00
_cell.angle_gamma   90.00
#
_symmetry.space_group_name_H-M   'P 1'
#
loop_
_entity.id
_entity.type
_entity.pdbx_description
1 polymer ?
#
loop_
_entity_poly.entity_id
_entity_poly.type
_entity_poly.pdbx_seq_one_letter_code
_entity_poly.pdbx_strand_id
1 'polypeptide(L)'
;MPTNVTPAYQKAEREYYESKTKEQKIKALKKMLATAPSHKGAENMRSNIKKRLARLKYTQDKEIKNARGRAGVTVKREGAAQIVLIGKTNSGKSLFINQLTNAHLKEEAYEFTTKKPEFGVMDYHGIKVQLIEIPAVTEDFIDSEKGPAFFGVVRMADLIVLIVKGEEDLEFLKRELQEADIYFKGLIVFNSSEPVKNYYTLDFMHSDLEDIKKKMWSMLGLIYVYTKQPGKKKEFPPVALDKGDTVKDLTLKVHKDFLKRFKFARIWGPSAKFGGQEVGLAHKLQEDDVVEFHMK
;
A
#
# COMPACT_ATOMS: atom_id res chain seq x y z
N MET A 1 12.43 -30.81 -31.02
CA MET A 1 12.76 -30.83 -32.46
C MET A 1 13.37 -29.49 -32.83
N PRO A 2 14.43 -29.42 -33.65
CA PRO A 2 14.96 -28.16 -34.12
C PRO A 2 13.87 -27.44 -34.92
N THR A 3 13.42 -26.28 -34.43
CA THR A 3 12.41 -25.47 -35.09
C THR A 3 13.06 -24.86 -36.33
N ASN A 4 12.77 -25.39 -37.51
CA ASN A 4 13.28 -24.80 -38.74
C ASN A 4 12.61 -23.42 -38.93
N VAL A 5 13.38 -22.37 -38.73
CA VAL A 5 12.89 -20.98 -38.75
C VAL A 5 13.03 -20.38 -40.14
N THR A 6 12.10 -19.50 -40.50
CA THR A 6 12.10 -18.89 -41.84
C THR A 6 13.32 -17.99 -42.06
N PRO A 7 13.78 -17.80 -43.31
CA PRO A 7 14.83 -16.82 -43.61
C PRO A 7 14.49 -15.40 -43.12
N ALA A 8 13.19 -15.06 -43.10
CA ALA A 8 12.68 -13.81 -42.56
C ALA A 8 12.89 -13.71 -41.03
N TYR A 9 12.69 -14.80 -40.29
CA TYR A 9 12.97 -14.85 -38.86
C TYR A 9 14.47 -14.74 -38.57
N GLN A 10 15.32 -15.47 -39.30
CA GLN A 10 16.78 -15.40 -39.14
C GLN A 10 17.33 -14.00 -39.43
N LYS A 11 16.73 -13.28 -40.39
CA LYS A 11 17.04 -11.87 -40.64
C LYS A 11 16.66 -10.99 -39.45
N ALA A 12 15.44 -11.14 -38.92
CA ALA A 12 14.98 -10.38 -37.76
C ALA A 12 15.78 -10.68 -36.48
N GLU A 13 16.27 -11.92 -36.33
CA GLU A 13 17.12 -12.35 -35.23
C GLU A 13 18.53 -11.73 -35.33
N ARG A 14 19.13 -11.69 -36.52
CA ARG A 14 20.37 -10.94 -36.76
C ARG A 14 20.21 -9.45 -36.45
N GLU A 15 19.14 -8.84 -36.94
CA GLU A 15 18.81 -7.43 -36.62
C GLU A 15 18.73 -7.21 -35.10
N TYR A 16 18.22 -8.16 -34.32
CA TYR A 16 18.15 -8.05 -32.85
C TYR A 16 19.54 -8.08 -32.19
N TYR A 17 20.43 -8.98 -32.59
CA TYR A 17 21.77 -9.09 -32.02
C TYR A 17 22.69 -7.93 -32.44
N GLU A 18 22.52 -7.40 -33.65
CA GLU A 18 23.28 -6.25 -34.18
C GLU A 18 22.76 -4.90 -33.64
N SER A 19 21.54 -4.85 -33.11
CA SER A 19 20.93 -3.63 -32.59
C SER A 19 21.68 -3.09 -31.36
N LYS A 20 22.08 -1.81 -31.44
CA LYS A 20 22.79 -1.12 -30.35
C LYS A 20 21.85 -0.39 -29.40
N THR A 21 20.68 0.04 -29.87
CA THR A 21 19.71 0.78 -29.04
C THR A 21 18.50 -0.07 -28.65
N LYS A 22 17.82 0.32 -27.56
CA LYS A 22 16.60 -0.36 -27.08
C LYS A 22 15.45 -0.27 -28.09
N GLU A 23 15.26 0.88 -28.74
CA GLU A 23 14.28 1.04 -29.85
C GLU A 23 14.52 0.00 -30.96
N GLN A 24 15.77 -0.14 -31.39
CA GLN A 24 16.15 -1.06 -32.47
C GLN A 24 15.88 -2.51 -32.05
N LYS A 25 16.26 -2.88 -30.82
CA LYS A 25 15.96 -4.22 -30.26
C LYS A 25 14.46 -4.50 -30.18
N ILE A 26 13.64 -3.52 -29.79
CA ILE A 26 12.17 -3.66 -29.74
C ILE A 26 11.60 -3.86 -31.15
N LYS A 27 12.08 -3.10 -32.14
CA LYS A 27 11.65 -3.23 -33.54
C LYS A 27 12.02 -4.59 -34.11
N ALA A 28 13.23 -5.09 -33.82
CA ALA A 28 13.69 -6.40 -34.23
C ALA A 28 12.87 -7.53 -33.57
N LEU A 29 12.60 -7.46 -32.27
CA LEU A 29 11.76 -8.46 -31.57
C LEU A 29 10.31 -8.49 -32.10
N LYS A 30 9.73 -7.34 -32.48
CA LYS A 30 8.41 -7.31 -33.14
C LYS A 30 8.43 -8.03 -34.49
N LYS A 31 9.49 -7.85 -35.28
CA LYS A 31 9.69 -8.58 -36.55
C LYS A 31 9.92 -10.07 -36.33
N MET A 32 10.70 -10.44 -35.31
CA MET A 32 10.91 -11.85 -34.93
C MET A 32 9.59 -12.50 -34.54
N LEU A 33 8.74 -11.82 -33.76
CA LEU A 33 7.43 -12.35 -33.36
C LEU A 33 6.47 -12.52 -34.55
N ALA A 34 6.49 -11.57 -35.50
CA ALA A 34 5.65 -11.62 -36.70
C ALA A 34 6.06 -12.72 -37.69
N THR A 35 7.35 -13.06 -37.71
CA THR A 35 7.94 -14.06 -38.63
C THR A 35 8.16 -15.42 -37.96
N ALA A 36 7.89 -15.53 -36.66
CA ALA A 36 8.03 -16.76 -35.87
C ALA A 36 6.97 -17.80 -36.27
N PRO A 37 7.33 -19.09 -36.34
CA PRO A 37 6.37 -20.15 -36.64
C PRO A 37 5.25 -20.23 -35.59
N SER A 38 4.02 -20.55 -36.00
CA SER A 38 2.83 -20.59 -35.11
C SER A 38 2.45 -21.98 -34.61
N HIS A 39 3.27 -23.00 -34.84
CA HIS A 39 2.98 -24.38 -34.45
C HIS A 39 3.44 -24.69 -33.01
N LYS A 40 2.92 -25.77 -32.43
CA LYS A 40 3.16 -26.20 -31.04
C LYS A 40 4.65 -26.30 -30.65
N GLY A 41 5.51 -26.72 -31.58
CA GLY A 41 6.96 -26.79 -31.40
C GLY A 41 7.69 -25.44 -31.31
N ALA A 42 7.03 -24.32 -31.60
CA ALA A 42 7.60 -22.97 -31.56
C ALA A 42 7.02 -22.11 -30.42
N GLU A 43 6.17 -22.67 -29.57
CA GLU A 43 5.46 -21.95 -28.51
C GLU A 43 6.40 -21.34 -27.47
N ASN A 44 7.38 -22.12 -27.01
CA ASN A 44 8.42 -21.65 -26.08
C ASN A 44 9.28 -20.52 -26.68
N MET A 45 9.58 -20.59 -27.98
CA MET A 45 10.33 -19.56 -28.69
C MET A 45 9.53 -18.24 -28.74
N ARG A 46 8.25 -18.31 -29.12
CA ARG A 46 7.37 -17.12 -29.13
C ARG A 46 7.18 -16.54 -27.74
N SER A 47 7.01 -17.40 -26.73
CA SER A 47 6.93 -16.98 -25.32
C SER A 47 8.19 -16.21 -24.91
N ASN A 48 9.38 -16.72 -25.23
CA ASN A 48 10.64 -16.04 -24.95
C ASN A 48 10.77 -14.69 -25.68
N ILE A 49 10.34 -14.60 -26.94
CA ILE A 49 10.34 -13.33 -27.71
C ILE A 49 9.39 -12.32 -27.06
N LYS A 50 8.17 -12.74 -26.69
CA LYS A 50 7.19 -11.89 -26.00
C LYS A 50 7.74 -11.38 -24.66
N LYS A 51 8.34 -12.26 -23.85
CA LYS A 51 8.97 -11.91 -22.55
C LYS A 51 10.08 -10.87 -22.73
N ARG A 52 10.98 -11.07 -23.71
CA ARG A 52 12.06 -10.10 -24.03
C ARG A 52 11.50 -8.76 -24.51
N LEU A 53 10.45 -8.77 -25.32
CA LEU A 53 9.80 -7.57 -25.84
C LEU A 53 9.11 -6.77 -24.73
N ALA A 54 8.38 -7.44 -23.83
CA ALA A 54 7.73 -6.83 -22.68
C ALA A 54 8.76 -6.17 -21.75
N ARG A 55 9.84 -6.89 -21.42
CA ARG A 55 10.93 -6.37 -20.58
C ARG A 55 11.58 -5.11 -21.17
N LEU A 56 11.91 -5.12 -22.47
CA LEU A 56 12.55 -3.97 -23.10
C LEU A 56 11.64 -2.74 -23.17
N LYS A 57 10.35 -2.92 -23.53
CA LYS A 57 9.35 -1.83 -23.51
C LYS A 57 9.19 -1.25 -22.12
N TYR A 58 9.11 -2.09 -21.08
CA TYR A 58 9.01 -1.65 -19.70
C TYR A 58 10.21 -0.79 -19.27
N THR A 59 11.45 -1.21 -19.56
CA THR A 59 12.64 -0.40 -19.25
C THR A 59 12.69 0.91 -20.01
N GLN A 60 12.26 0.91 -21.28
CA GLN A 60 12.20 2.12 -22.09
C GLN A 60 11.16 3.11 -21.55
N ASP A 61 9.98 2.62 -21.18
CA ASP A 61 8.95 3.43 -20.53
C ASP A 61 9.40 3.95 -19.16
N LYS A 62 10.17 3.17 -18.39
CA LYS A 62 10.80 3.63 -17.13
C LYS A 62 11.79 4.77 -17.35
N GLU A 63 12.64 4.67 -18.38
CA GLU A 63 13.64 5.70 -18.72
C GLU A 63 12.97 6.99 -19.22
N ILE A 64 11.93 6.86 -20.05
CA ILE A 64 11.13 7.99 -20.53
C ILE A 64 10.33 8.63 -19.38
N LYS A 65 9.79 7.83 -18.46
CA LYS A 65 9.03 8.31 -17.28
C LYS A 65 9.93 8.96 -16.22
N ASN A 66 11.15 8.46 -16.02
CA ASN A 66 12.15 9.08 -15.14
C ASN A 66 12.67 10.39 -15.73
N ALA A 67 12.76 10.52 -17.06
CA ALA A 67 13.16 11.76 -17.73
C ALA A 67 12.06 12.85 -17.75
N ARG A 68 10.78 12.50 -17.53
CA ARG A 68 9.64 13.44 -17.63
C ARG A 68 8.83 13.66 -16.35
N GLY A 69 9.25 13.09 -15.21
CA GLY A 69 8.74 13.48 -13.90
C GLY A 69 7.21 13.53 -13.76
N ARG A 70 6.52 12.39 -13.95
CA ARG A 70 5.21 11.96 -13.38
C ARG A 70 4.37 11.16 -14.37
N ALA A 71 3.95 9.95 -13.94
CA ALA A 71 2.61 9.36 -14.18
C ALA A 71 2.56 7.94 -13.57
N GLY A 72 2.64 7.84 -12.25
CA GLY A 72 2.10 6.69 -11.51
C GLY A 72 0.73 7.08 -10.96
N VAL A 73 -0.18 6.11 -10.78
CA VAL A 73 -1.40 6.33 -10.00
C VAL A 73 -0.94 6.75 -8.60
N THR A 74 -1.07 8.05 -8.30
CA THR A 74 -0.69 8.59 -6.99
C THR A 74 -1.99 8.74 -6.20
N VAL A 75 -2.17 7.90 -5.19
CA VAL A 75 -3.21 8.12 -4.19
C VAL A 75 -2.64 9.14 -3.20
N LYS A 76 -3.37 10.23 -2.97
CA LYS A 76 -2.99 11.22 -1.97
C LYS A 76 -3.19 10.57 -0.60
N ARG A 77 -2.12 10.57 0.21
CA ARG A 77 -2.17 10.04 1.59
C ARG A 77 -3.12 10.90 2.41
N GLU A 78 -4.04 10.25 3.10
CA GLU A 78 -5.04 10.89 3.96
C GLU A 78 -5.13 10.17 5.31
N GLY A 79 -5.40 10.92 6.37
CA GLY A 79 -5.43 10.38 7.73
C GLY A 79 -4.04 10.08 8.30
N ALA A 80 -4.01 9.26 9.35
CA ALA A 80 -2.80 8.91 10.07
C ALA A 80 -1.92 7.90 9.30
N ALA A 81 -2.55 6.96 8.59
CA ALA A 81 -1.86 5.89 7.88
C ALA A 81 -2.67 5.38 6.70
N GLN A 82 -1.99 4.68 5.79
CA GLN A 82 -2.53 4.02 4.62
C GLN A 82 -2.28 2.51 4.68
N ILE A 83 -3.36 1.73 4.70
CA ILE A 83 -3.36 0.27 4.67
C ILE A 83 -3.81 -0.19 3.29
N VAL A 84 -3.06 -1.10 2.68
CA VAL A 84 -3.39 -1.67 1.37
C VAL A 84 -3.86 -3.11 1.53
N LEU A 85 -5.01 -3.41 0.93
CA LEU A 85 -5.64 -4.73 0.92
C LEU A 85 -5.37 -5.43 -0.41
N ILE A 86 -4.84 -6.66 -0.33
CA ILE A 86 -4.47 -7.48 -1.48
C ILE A 86 -5.09 -8.86 -1.31
N GLY A 87 -5.63 -9.41 -2.40
CA GLY A 87 -6.30 -10.71 -2.40
C GLY A 87 -6.79 -11.05 -3.79
N LYS A 88 -7.10 -12.33 -4.04
CA LYS A 88 -7.76 -12.75 -5.28
C LYS A 88 -9.19 -12.20 -5.37
N THR A 89 -9.78 -12.29 -6.56
CA THR A 89 -11.22 -12.02 -6.75
C THR A 89 -12.04 -12.88 -5.81
N ASN A 90 -13.14 -12.34 -5.28
CA ASN A 90 -14.03 -13.05 -4.34
C ASN A 90 -13.41 -13.46 -3.00
N SER A 91 -12.24 -12.96 -2.60
CA SER A 91 -11.67 -13.25 -1.27
C SER A 91 -12.40 -12.52 -0.11
N GLY A 92 -13.27 -11.56 -0.43
CA GLY A 92 -14.03 -10.79 0.56
C GLY A 92 -13.44 -9.42 0.90
N LYS A 93 -12.50 -8.90 0.08
CA LYS A 93 -11.87 -7.58 0.29
C LYS A 93 -12.87 -6.44 0.46
N SER A 94 -13.79 -6.28 -0.49
CA SER A 94 -14.78 -5.20 -0.45
C SER A 94 -15.73 -5.34 0.74
N LEU A 95 -16.07 -6.58 1.15
CA LEU A 95 -16.84 -6.84 2.38
C LEU A 95 -16.06 -6.39 3.62
N PHE A 96 -14.79 -6.79 3.71
CA PHE A 96 -13.89 -6.40 4.79
C PHE A 96 -13.74 -4.87 4.92
N ILE A 97 -13.55 -4.16 3.80
CA ILE A 97 -13.51 -2.69 3.78
C ILE A 97 -14.84 -2.14 4.28
N ASN A 98 -15.97 -2.57 3.70
CA ASN A 98 -17.29 -2.05 4.05
C ASN A 98 -17.62 -2.22 5.54
N GLN A 99 -17.13 -3.25 6.21
CA GLN A 99 -17.33 -3.47 7.64
C GLN A 99 -16.35 -2.67 8.50
N LEU A 100 -15.12 -2.45 8.04
CA LEU A 100 -14.13 -1.63 8.74
C LEU A 100 -14.44 -0.14 8.66
N THR A 101 -14.97 0.29 7.51
CA THR A 101 -15.46 1.65 7.32
C THR A 101 -16.87 1.73 7.88
N ASN A 102 -17.13 2.59 8.86
CA ASN A 102 -18.51 2.86 9.25
C ASN A 102 -19.26 3.33 8.00
N ALA A 103 -20.11 2.47 7.42
CA ALA A 103 -20.76 2.66 6.11
C ALA A 103 -21.66 3.91 6.03
N HIS A 104 -21.81 4.65 7.14
CA HIS A 104 -22.46 5.95 7.24
C HIS A 104 -21.63 7.14 6.74
N LEU A 105 -20.33 7.00 6.47
CA LEU A 105 -19.50 8.06 5.87
C LEU A 105 -19.41 7.96 4.34
N LYS A 106 -20.40 7.33 3.69
CA LYS A 106 -20.36 7.03 2.25
C LYS A 106 -20.72 8.19 1.32
N GLU A 107 -21.09 9.38 1.80
CA GLU A 107 -21.63 10.43 0.89
C GLU A 107 -21.01 11.83 0.99
N GLU A 108 -20.00 12.08 1.82
CA GLU A 108 -19.36 13.40 1.87
C GLU A 108 -17.83 13.31 1.78
N ALA A 109 -17.33 13.14 0.56
CA ALA A 109 -16.14 13.80 -0.01
C ALA A 109 -15.68 13.05 -1.26
N TYR A 110 -15.09 13.78 -2.22
CA TYR A 110 -14.40 13.25 -3.39
C TYR A 110 -15.25 12.93 -4.62
N GLU A 111 -16.10 13.89 -5.01
CA GLU A 111 -16.23 14.21 -6.43
C GLU A 111 -14.81 14.44 -7.03
N PHE A 112 -14.61 14.23 -8.33
CA PHE A 112 -13.35 14.47 -9.10
C PHE A 112 -12.37 13.33 -9.31
N THR A 113 -12.80 12.07 -9.41
CA THR A 113 -11.85 11.04 -9.83
C THR A 113 -12.44 9.96 -10.73
N THR A 114 -11.97 9.94 -11.98
CA THR A 114 -12.43 9.06 -13.05
C THR A 114 -11.69 7.71 -12.99
N LYS A 115 -12.44 6.65 -12.63
CA LYS A 115 -12.07 5.22 -12.56
C LYS A 115 -10.87 4.91 -11.63
N LYS A 116 -11.11 4.87 -10.31
CA LYS A 116 -10.12 4.64 -9.24
C LYS A 116 -10.32 3.32 -8.47
N PRO A 117 -9.26 2.77 -7.82
CA PRO A 117 -9.40 1.72 -6.79
C PRO A 117 -10.43 2.13 -5.73
N GLU A 118 -11.17 1.16 -5.19
CA GLU A 118 -12.10 1.39 -4.08
C GLU A 118 -11.27 1.70 -2.81
N PHE A 119 -11.58 2.80 -2.14
CA PHE A 119 -10.93 3.21 -0.92
C PHE A 119 -11.96 3.43 0.18
N GLY A 120 -11.56 3.10 1.41
CA GLY A 120 -12.35 3.22 2.61
C GLY A 120 -11.63 4.06 3.66
N VAL A 121 -12.36 4.61 4.62
CA VAL A 121 -11.76 5.24 5.80
C VAL A 121 -12.19 4.47 7.04
N MET A 122 -11.22 3.81 7.67
CA MET A 122 -11.39 3.19 8.98
C MET A 122 -11.27 4.28 10.04
N ASP A 123 -12.23 4.31 10.96
CA ASP A 123 -12.14 5.11 12.17
C ASP A 123 -11.54 4.28 13.31
N TYR A 124 -10.54 4.85 13.98
CA TYR A 124 -9.97 4.30 15.21
C TYR A 124 -9.89 5.40 16.26
N HIS A 125 -10.83 5.43 17.21
CA HIS A 125 -10.97 6.52 18.19
C HIS A 125 -11.08 7.92 17.55
N GLY A 126 -11.78 8.08 16.42
CA GLY A 126 -11.86 9.36 15.70
C GLY A 126 -10.69 9.62 14.75
N ILE A 127 -9.63 8.81 14.81
CA ILE A 127 -8.49 8.92 13.91
C ILE A 127 -8.79 8.14 12.64
N LYS A 128 -8.70 8.86 11.51
CA LYS A 128 -8.91 8.31 10.18
C LYS A 128 -7.68 7.53 9.72
N VAL A 129 -7.88 6.30 9.26
CA VAL A 129 -6.90 5.46 8.59
C VAL A 129 -7.44 5.08 7.21
N GLN A 130 -6.67 5.36 6.17
CA GLN A 130 -7.06 5.11 4.79
C GLN A 130 -6.88 3.62 4.45
N LEU A 131 -7.94 2.98 3.97
CA LEU A 131 -7.92 1.62 3.44
C LEU A 131 -7.98 1.70 1.91
N ILE A 132 -7.11 0.99 1.21
CA ILE A 132 -7.10 0.96 -0.24
C ILE A 132 -7.23 -0.48 -0.72
N GLU A 133 -8.29 -0.76 -1.48
CA GLU A 133 -8.40 -2.02 -2.21
C GLU A 133 -7.58 -1.94 -3.49
N ILE A 134 -6.62 -2.86 -3.65
CA ILE A 134 -6.01 -3.07 -4.94
C ILE A 134 -6.93 -4.01 -5.74
N PRO A 135 -7.33 -3.63 -6.98
CA PRO A 135 -8.08 -4.52 -7.85
C PRO A 135 -7.41 -5.89 -7.92
N ALA A 136 -8.20 -6.96 -7.98
CA ALA A 136 -7.72 -8.31 -7.78
C ALA A 136 -6.41 -8.60 -8.52
N VAL A 137 -5.43 -9.13 -7.78
CA VAL A 137 -4.21 -9.66 -8.36
C VAL A 137 -4.59 -10.95 -9.09
N THR A 138 -4.88 -10.83 -10.39
CA THR A 138 -5.01 -11.96 -11.31
C THR A 138 -3.62 -12.39 -11.79
N GLU A 139 -3.49 -13.59 -12.37
CA GLU A 139 -2.21 -14.09 -12.94
C GLU A 139 -1.56 -13.11 -13.94
N ASP A 140 -2.37 -12.24 -14.57
CA ASP A 140 -1.92 -11.19 -15.48
C ASP A 140 -1.86 -9.78 -14.84
N PHE A 141 -2.01 -9.63 -13.53
CA PHE A 141 -2.06 -8.32 -12.88
C PHE A 141 -0.73 -7.58 -13.00
N ILE A 142 0.39 -8.31 -12.87
CA ILE A 142 1.75 -7.80 -13.12
C ILE A 142 1.93 -7.39 -14.59
N ASP A 143 1.33 -8.13 -15.53
CA ASP A 143 1.47 -7.94 -16.98
C ASP A 143 0.42 -6.97 -17.59
N SER A 144 -0.60 -6.58 -16.83
CA SER A 144 -1.62 -5.62 -17.25
C SER A 144 -1.05 -4.19 -17.32
N GLU A 145 -1.56 -3.38 -18.24
CA GLU A 145 -1.15 -1.96 -18.39
C GLU A 145 -1.31 -1.12 -17.11
N LYS A 146 -2.09 -1.62 -16.13
CA LYS A 146 -2.41 -0.93 -14.87
C LYS A 146 -1.64 -1.47 -13.65
N GLY A 147 -1.07 -2.68 -13.70
CA GLY A 147 -0.34 -3.31 -12.59
C GLY A 147 0.77 -2.45 -11.98
N PRO A 148 1.70 -1.90 -12.79
CA PRO A 148 2.77 -1.04 -12.29
C PRO A 148 2.31 0.20 -11.53
N ALA A 149 1.11 0.72 -11.84
CA ALA A 149 0.56 1.88 -11.16
C ALA A 149 0.08 1.54 -9.75
N PHE A 150 -0.43 0.32 -9.53
CA PHE A 150 -0.84 -0.18 -8.23
C PHE A 150 0.35 -0.56 -7.34
N PHE A 151 1.46 -1.03 -7.91
CA PHE A 151 2.68 -1.31 -7.11
C PHE A 151 3.27 -0.06 -6.46
N GLY A 152 3.11 1.12 -7.08
CA GLY A 152 3.47 2.38 -6.42
C GLY A 152 2.68 2.60 -5.13
N VAL A 153 1.38 2.33 -5.16
CA VAL A 153 0.49 2.45 -3.99
C VAL A 153 0.85 1.43 -2.92
N VAL A 154 1.10 0.16 -3.31
CA VAL A 154 1.49 -0.90 -2.37
C VAL A 154 2.84 -0.58 -1.70
N ARG A 155 3.83 -0.09 -2.45
CA ARG A 155 5.15 0.28 -1.90
C ARG A 155 5.12 1.50 -0.98
N MET A 156 4.11 2.35 -1.12
CA MET A 156 3.91 3.53 -0.26
C MET A 156 3.02 3.25 0.96
N ALA A 157 2.41 2.06 1.04
CA ALA A 157 1.53 1.69 2.14
C ALA A 157 2.33 1.54 3.44
N ASP A 158 1.72 1.94 4.57
CA ASP A 158 2.31 1.75 5.90
C ASP A 158 2.12 0.30 6.39
N LEU A 159 1.07 -0.38 5.90
CA LEU A 159 0.76 -1.79 6.18
C LEU A 159 0.11 -2.47 4.96
N ILE A 160 0.51 -3.70 4.69
CA ILE A 160 -0.16 -4.58 3.70
C ILE A 160 -1.01 -5.61 4.43
N VAL A 161 -2.25 -5.83 3.99
CA VAL A 161 -3.12 -6.88 4.52
C VAL A 161 -3.45 -7.84 3.38
N LEU A 162 -3.01 -9.09 3.50
CA LEU A 162 -3.35 -10.16 2.57
C LEU A 162 -4.64 -10.84 3.02
N ILE A 163 -5.67 -10.83 2.16
CA ILE A 163 -6.92 -11.54 2.38
C ILE A 163 -6.94 -12.78 1.49
N VAL A 164 -6.97 -13.95 2.12
CA VAL A 164 -6.86 -15.27 1.48
C VAL A 164 -8.00 -16.18 1.92
N LYS A 165 -8.39 -17.14 1.08
CA LYS A 165 -9.38 -18.18 1.45
C LYS A 165 -8.75 -19.55 1.72
N GLY A 166 -7.50 -19.74 1.31
CA GLY A 166 -6.76 -20.99 1.48
C GLY A 166 -5.26 -20.77 1.28
N GLU A 167 -4.47 -21.83 1.54
CA GLU A 167 -3.01 -21.75 1.44
C GLU A 167 -2.54 -21.48 0.00
N GLU A 168 -3.21 -22.05 -1.01
CA GLU A 168 -2.92 -21.80 -2.42
C GLU A 168 -3.04 -20.31 -2.79
N ASP A 169 -4.01 -19.61 -2.22
CA ASP A 169 -4.17 -18.16 -2.41
C ASP A 169 -3.01 -17.39 -1.79
N LEU A 170 -2.57 -17.81 -0.61
CA LEU A 170 -1.45 -17.19 0.08
C LEU A 170 -0.14 -17.38 -0.69
N GLU A 171 0.13 -18.59 -1.15
CA GLU A 171 1.32 -18.89 -1.96
C GLU A 171 1.34 -18.07 -3.25
N PHE A 172 0.19 -18.00 -3.93
CA PHE A 172 0.02 -17.15 -5.11
C PHE A 172 0.37 -15.69 -4.80
N LEU A 173 -0.26 -15.07 -3.80
CA LEU A 173 -0.03 -13.66 -3.48
C LEU A 173 1.41 -13.37 -3.04
N LYS A 174 2.03 -14.30 -2.29
CA LYS A 174 3.45 -14.16 -1.91
C LYS A 174 4.36 -14.15 -3.14
N ARG A 175 4.11 -15.03 -4.12
CA ARG A 175 4.85 -15.05 -5.38
C ARG A 175 4.69 -13.73 -6.13
N GLU A 176 3.46 -13.24 -6.27
CA GLU A 176 3.18 -11.97 -6.96
C GLU A 176 3.88 -10.77 -6.30
N LEU A 177 3.87 -10.68 -4.97
CA LEU A 177 4.61 -9.64 -4.25
C LEU A 177 6.12 -9.76 -4.47
N GLN A 178 6.66 -10.98 -4.46
CA GLN A 178 8.08 -11.23 -4.69
C GLN A 178 8.51 -10.87 -6.13
N GLU A 179 7.73 -11.25 -7.14
CA GLU A 179 7.97 -10.89 -8.54
C GLU A 179 7.90 -9.36 -8.75
N ALA A 180 7.02 -8.69 -8.02
CA ALA A 180 6.92 -7.25 -7.99
C ALA A 180 8.01 -6.55 -7.14
N ASP A 181 8.93 -7.28 -6.50
CA ASP A 181 9.95 -6.78 -5.58
C ASP A 181 9.35 -5.92 -4.44
N ILE A 182 8.24 -6.41 -3.88
CA ILE A 182 7.53 -5.78 -2.77
C ILE A 182 7.84 -6.57 -1.50
N TYR A 183 8.46 -5.90 -0.53
CA TYR A 183 8.66 -6.47 0.79
C TYR A 183 7.33 -6.52 1.55
N PHE A 184 6.89 -7.72 1.92
CA PHE A 184 5.67 -7.89 2.70
C PHE A 184 5.91 -7.50 4.17
N LYS A 185 5.37 -6.35 4.56
CA LYS A 185 5.29 -5.89 5.96
C LYS A 185 3.81 -5.77 6.32
N GLY A 186 3.24 -6.82 6.89
CA GLY A 186 1.79 -6.92 6.88
C GLY A 186 1.16 -8.02 7.71
N LEU A 187 -0.16 -8.05 7.65
CA LEU A 187 -1.02 -9.05 8.28
C LEU A 187 -1.56 -10.00 7.20
N ILE A 188 -1.64 -11.28 7.51
CA ILE A 188 -2.30 -12.29 6.67
C ILE A 188 -3.60 -12.67 7.37
N VAL A 189 -4.72 -12.54 6.65
CA VAL A 189 -6.07 -12.78 7.14
C VAL A 189 -6.72 -13.85 6.28
N PHE A 190 -7.04 -14.98 6.89
CA PHE A 190 -7.84 -16.02 6.29
C PHE A 190 -9.31 -15.71 6.49
N ASN A 191 -10.04 -15.52 5.39
CA ASN A 191 -11.48 -15.43 5.41
C ASN A 191 -12.07 -16.85 5.46
N SER A 192 -12.34 -17.34 6.66
CA SER A 192 -12.76 -18.72 6.92
C SER A 192 -13.56 -18.79 8.23
N SER A 193 -14.57 -19.66 8.27
CA SER A 193 -15.33 -20.00 9.49
C SER A 193 -14.54 -20.90 10.44
N GLU A 194 -13.57 -21.65 9.92
CA GLU A 194 -12.72 -22.55 10.71
C GLU A 194 -11.33 -21.93 10.95
N PRO A 195 -10.81 -21.94 12.19
CA PRO A 195 -9.49 -21.41 12.51
C PRO A 195 -8.37 -22.07 11.71
N VAL A 196 -7.51 -21.24 11.11
CA VAL A 196 -6.32 -21.70 10.38
C VAL A 196 -5.10 -21.50 11.27
N LYS A 197 -4.39 -22.59 11.57
CA LYS A 197 -3.24 -22.57 12.47
C LYS A 197 -2.17 -21.57 12.01
N ASN A 198 -1.61 -20.81 12.94
CA ASN A 198 -0.57 -19.79 12.73
C ASN A 198 -1.00 -18.54 11.93
N TYR A 199 -2.27 -18.44 11.52
CA TYR A 199 -2.76 -17.27 10.78
C TYR A 199 -3.92 -16.60 11.51
N TYR A 200 -4.15 -15.32 11.21
CA TYR A 200 -5.32 -14.62 11.69
C TYR A 200 -6.51 -15.09 10.86
N THR A 201 -7.54 -15.63 11.50
CA THR A 201 -8.73 -16.14 10.82
C THR A 201 -9.93 -15.32 11.24
N LEU A 202 -10.75 -14.93 10.27
CA LEU A 202 -12.00 -14.23 10.48
C LEU A 202 -13.04 -14.78 9.52
N ASP A 203 -14.25 -14.96 10.02
CA ASP A 203 -15.43 -15.03 9.16
C ASP A 203 -15.97 -13.62 8.99
N PHE A 204 -15.71 -13.01 7.83
CA PHE A 204 -16.17 -11.63 7.59
C PHE A 204 -17.69 -11.50 7.65
N MET A 205 -18.48 -12.57 7.46
CA MET A 205 -19.94 -12.44 7.55
C MET A 205 -20.45 -12.36 8.99
N HIS A 206 -19.68 -12.89 9.95
CA HIS A 206 -20.18 -13.16 11.31
C HIS A 206 -19.30 -12.61 12.43
N SER A 207 -18.07 -12.21 12.12
CA SER A 207 -17.10 -11.76 13.13
C SER A 207 -17.17 -10.25 13.35
N ASP A 208 -17.00 -9.83 14.60
CA ASP A 208 -16.64 -8.45 14.91
C ASP A 208 -15.20 -8.17 14.45
N LEU A 209 -15.00 -7.04 13.77
CA LEU A 209 -13.71 -6.63 13.24
C LEU A 209 -12.92 -5.73 14.20
N GLU A 210 -13.42 -5.47 15.40
CA GLU A 210 -12.75 -4.59 16.36
C GLU A 210 -11.35 -5.08 16.76
N ASP A 211 -11.18 -6.39 16.94
CA ASP A 211 -9.87 -6.97 17.28
C ASP A 211 -8.86 -6.84 16.13
N ILE A 212 -9.30 -6.96 14.88
CA ILE A 212 -8.42 -6.75 13.73
C ILE A 212 -8.09 -5.27 13.53
N LYS A 213 -9.01 -4.34 13.84
CA LYS A 213 -8.72 -2.90 13.85
C LYS A 213 -7.59 -2.58 14.83
N LYS A 214 -7.70 -3.07 16.07
CA LYS A 214 -6.66 -2.93 17.10
C LYS A 214 -5.34 -3.55 16.65
N LYS A 215 -5.39 -4.74 16.03
CA LYS A 215 -4.19 -5.42 15.51
C LYS A 215 -3.51 -4.60 14.41
N MET A 216 -4.27 -4.08 13.44
CA MET A 216 -3.75 -3.23 12.37
C MET A 216 -3.16 -1.94 12.93
N TRP A 217 -3.87 -1.25 13.84
CA TRP A 217 -3.38 -0.05 14.53
C TRP A 217 -2.04 -0.29 15.23
N SER A 218 -1.96 -1.38 16.00
CA SER A 218 -0.71 -1.77 16.70
C SER A 218 0.44 -2.05 15.71
N MET A 219 0.16 -2.71 14.58
CA MET A 219 1.17 -3.00 13.56
C MET A 219 1.63 -1.77 12.76
N LEU A 220 0.80 -0.72 12.69
CA LEU A 220 1.22 0.58 12.16
C LEU A 220 2.26 1.25 13.06
N GLY A 221 2.39 0.82 14.32
CA GLY A 221 3.34 1.40 15.27
C GLY A 221 2.93 2.81 15.70
N LEU A 222 1.63 3.12 15.65
CA LEU A 222 1.08 4.40 16.05
C LEU A 222 0.65 4.37 17.52
N ILE A 223 0.59 5.55 18.12
CA ILE A 223 -0.09 5.85 19.37
C ILE A 223 -1.04 7.02 19.11
N TYR A 224 -2.03 7.22 19.98
CA TYR A 224 -2.85 8.43 19.96
C TYR A 224 -2.74 9.18 21.27
N VAL A 225 -2.66 10.50 21.17
CA VAL A 225 -2.57 11.40 22.32
C VAL A 225 -3.60 12.52 22.19
N TYR A 226 -4.11 12.99 23.30
CA TYR A 226 -5.08 14.07 23.33
C TYR A 226 -4.37 15.40 23.57
N THR A 227 -4.81 16.45 22.89
CA THR A 227 -4.44 17.83 23.21
C THR A 227 -5.52 18.46 24.09
N LYS A 228 -5.15 19.47 24.88
CA LYS A 228 -6.13 20.35 25.53
C LYS A 228 -5.59 21.76 25.69
N GLN A 229 -6.50 22.71 25.76
CA GLN A 229 -6.19 24.07 26.19
C GLN A 229 -6.25 24.20 27.72
N PRO A 230 -5.49 25.15 28.31
CA PRO A 230 -5.57 25.45 29.75
C PRO A 230 -7.01 25.67 30.22
N GLY A 231 -7.42 24.90 31.24
CA GLY A 231 -8.76 24.98 31.82
C GLY A 231 -9.90 24.40 30.96
N LYS A 232 -9.59 23.77 29.83
CA LYS A 232 -10.57 23.10 28.96
C LYS A 232 -10.47 21.58 29.06
N LYS A 233 -11.51 20.90 28.58
CA LYS A 233 -11.51 19.45 28.40
C LYS A 233 -10.57 19.05 27.26
N LYS A 234 -10.19 17.77 27.23
CA LYS A 234 -9.44 17.19 26.13
C LYS A 234 -10.19 17.32 24.80
N GLU A 235 -9.45 17.63 23.74
CA GLU A 235 -9.95 17.78 22.38
C GLU A 235 -10.14 16.41 21.71
N PHE A 236 -11.10 16.33 20.79
CA PHE A 236 -11.38 15.14 19.99
C PHE A 236 -11.51 15.56 18.50
N PRO A 237 -10.99 14.79 17.54
CA PRO A 237 -10.25 13.53 17.71
C PRO A 237 -8.85 13.73 18.31
N PRO A 238 -8.26 12.69 18.92
CA PRO A 238 -6.86 12.73 19.35
C PRO A 238 -5.91 12.82 18.15
N VAL A 239 -4.66 13.17 18.41
CA VAL A 239 -3.60 13.26 17.40
C VAL A 239 -2.84 11.94 17.34
N ALA A 240 -2.73 11.38 16.13
CA ALA A 240 -1.93 10.18 15.87
C ALA A 240 -0.43 10.51 15.82
N LEU A 241 0.35 9.78 16.60
CA LEU A 241 1.81 9.87 16.68
C LEU A 241 2.47 8.53 16.36
N ASP A 242 3.71 8.56 15.92
CA ASP A 242 4.52 7.35 15.81
C ASP A 242 4.99 6.95 17.21
N LYS A 243 5.07 5.65 17.49
CA LYS A 243 5.53 5.16 18.79
C LYS A 243 6.97 5.62 19.05
N GLY A 244 7.15 6.37 20.13
CA GLY A 244 8.43 6.97 20.49
C GLY A 244 8.56 8.46 20.13
N ASP A 245 7.56 9.01 19.44
CA ASP A 245 7.40 10.46 19.23
C ASP A 245 7.38 11.21 20.58
N THR A 246 7.81 12.46 20.51
CA THR A 246 7.97 13.36 21.65
C THR A 246 6.95 14.50 21.62
N VAL A 247 6.92 15.29 22.70
CA VAL A 247 6.17 16.56 22.75
C VAL A 247 6.53 17.47 21.57
N LYS A 248 7.78 17.45 21.09
CA LYS A 248 8.20 18.19 19.90
C LYS A 248 7.43 17.77 18.65
N ASP A 249 7.31 16.47 18.44
CA ASP A 249 6.69 15.89 17.24
C ASP A 249 5.19 16.16 17.24
N LEU A 250 4.55 16.04 18.42
CA LEU A 250 3.17 16.48 18.61
C LEU A 250 3.00 17.98 18.30
N THR A 251 3.91 18.82 18.80
CA THR A 251 3.85 20.27 18.55
C THR A 251 3.88 20.57 17.06
N LEU A 252 4.77 19.91 16.31
CA LEU A 252 4.89 20.08 14.85
C LEU A 252 3.67 19.56 14.09
N LYS A 253 3.05 18.46 14.56
CA LYS A 253 1.81 17.91 13.98
C LYS A 253 0.60 18.82 14.23
N VAL A 254 0.53 19.49 15.38
CA VAL A 254 -0.55 20.45 15.67
C VAL A 254 -0.39 21.73 14.87
N HIS A 255 0.76 22.43 15.00
CA HIS A 255 1.04 23.63 14.22
C HIS A 255 2.53 23.99 14.25
N LYS A 256 3.13 24.26 13.08
CA LYS A 256 4.58 24.55 12.95
C LYS A 256 5.07 25.72 13.81
N ASP A 257 4.25 26.75 14.00
CA ASP A 257 4.62 27.93 14.80
C ASP A 257 4.55 27.73 16.31
N PHE A 258 3.88 26.68 16.80
CA PHE A 258 3.82 26.40 18.24
C PHE A 258 5.22 26.10 18.80
N LEU A 259 6.07 25.47 17.99
CA LEU A 259 7.44 25.12 18.40
C LEU A 259 8.26 26.36 18.76
N LYS A 260 8.11 27.46 18.01
CA LYS A 260 8.87 28.71 18.25
C LYS A 260 8.44 29.40 19.54
N ARG A 261 7.17 29.26 19.91
CA ARG A 261 6.58 29.87 21.10
C ARG A 261 6.54 28.92 22.29
N PHE A 262 7.01 27.69 22.16
CA PHE A 262 6.92 26.71 23.23
C PHE A 262 7.67 27.18 24.49
N LYS A 263 7.00 27.09 25.64
CA LYS A 263 7.61 27.31 26.96
C LYS A 263 7.79 25.98 27.69
N PHE A 264 6.69 25.26 27.90
CA PHE A 264 6.64 23.91 28.46
C PHE A 264 5.31 23.24 28.08
N ALA A 265 5.15 21.96 28.38
CA ALA A 265 3.86 21.28 28.34
C ALA A 265 3.53 20.67 29.70
N ARG A 266 2.25 20.56 30.03
CA ARG A 266 1.77 19.73 31.13
C ARG A 266 1.19 18.45 30.59
N ILE A 267 1.50 17.33 31.22
CA ILE A 267 1.04 16.00 30.77
C ILE A 267 0.28 15.28 31.89
N TRP A 268 -0.77 14.57 31.47
CA TRP A 268 -1.48 13.58 32.26
C TRP A 268 -1.53 12.28 31.45
N GLY A 269 -1.31 11.14 32.08
CA GLY A 269 -1.36 9.85 31.39
C GLY A 269 -0.17 8.95 31.69
N PRO A 270 -0.04 7.84 30.96
CA PRO A 270 0.94 6.80 31.25
C PRO A 270 2.40 7.25 31.21
N SER A 271 2.75 8.29 30.43
CA SER A 271 4.13 8.78 30.38
C SER A 271 4.49 9.75 31.51
N ALA A 272 3.50 10.26 32.25
CA ALA A 272 3.71 11.20 33.34
C ALA A 272 3.94 10.47 34.67
N LYS A 273 4.87 10.98 35.49
CA LYS A 273 5.10 10.49 36.85
C LYS A 273 3.96 10.83 37.80
N PHE A 274 3.31 11.97 37.57
CA PHE A 274 2.14 12.44 38.29
C PHE A 274 1.32 13.36 37.37
N GLY A 275 0.03 13.53 37.68
CA GLY A 275 -0.86 14.33 36.85
C GLY A 275 -0.44 15.81 36.79
N GLY A 276 -0.35 16.35 35.57
CA GLY A 276 0.02 17.75 35.33
C GLY A 276 1.51 18.01 35.40
N GLN A 277 2.35 16.97 35.31
CA GLN A 277 3.80 17.09 35.27
C GLN A 277 4.22 18.04 34.15
N GLU A 278 5.06 19.02 34.50
CA GLU A 278 5.70 19.90 33.52
C GLU A 278 6.86 19.18 32.81
N VAL A 279 6.87 19.23 31.48
CA VAL A 279 7.88 18.59 30.65
C VAL A 279 8.33 19.49 29.49
N GLY A 280 9.52 19.20 28.98
CA GLY A 280 10.06 19.83 27.79
C GLY A 280 9.76 19.05 26.51
N LEU A 281 10.25 19.59 25.38
CA LEU A 281 10.04 19.05 24.04
C LEU A 281 10.53 17.60 23.84
N ALA A 282 11.57 17.17 24.58
CA ALA A 282 12.18 15.86 24.44
C ALA A 282 11.44 14.73 25.17
N HIS A 283 10.39 15.05 25.94
CA HIS A 283 9.61 14.04 26.66
C HIS A 283 8.90 13.12 25.67
N LYS A 284 9.10 11.81 25.82
CA LYS A 284 8.46 10.78 24.99
C LYS A 284 7.01 10.56 25.43
N LEU A 285 6.11 10.56 24.47
CA LEU A 285 4.69 10.36 24.71
C LEU A 285 4.34 8.86 24.67
N GLN A 286 3.28 8.51 25.37
CA GLN A 286 2.64 7.20 25.35
C GLN A 286 1.17 7.34 24.93
N GLU A 287 0.59 6.23 24.47
CA GLU A 287 -0.83 6.18 24.11
C GLU A 287 -1.69 6.62 25.30
N ASP A 288 -2.80 7.32 25.01
CA ASP A 288 -3.72 7.95 25.98
C ASP A 288 -3.18 9.15 26.77
N ASP A 289 -1.94 9.60 26.53
CA ASP A 289 -1.46 10.85 27.13
C ASP A 289 -2.34 12.05 26.74
N VAL A 290 -2.53 12.98 27.68
CA VAL A 290 -3.18 14.28 27.49
C VAL A 290 -2.13 15.37 27.66
N VAL A 291 -1.95 16.20 26.64
CA VAL A 291 -0.92 17.24 26.57
C VAL A 291 -1.57 18.63 26.52
N GLU A 292 -1.17 19.50 27.45
CA GLU A 292 -1.56 20.90 27.51
C GLU A 292 -0.34 21.78 27.20
N PHE A 293 -0.39 22.51 26.08
CA PHE A 293 0.71 23.39 25.66
C PHE A 293 0.67 24.73 26.39
N HIS A 294 1.83 25.16 26.90
CA HIS A 294 2.05 26.50 27.43
C HIS A 294 3.05 27.24 26.55
N MET A 295 2.61 28.36 25.98
CA MET A 295 3.39 29.17 25.05
C MET A 295 3.84 30.48 25.69
N LYS A 296 4.93 31.04 25.15
CA LYS A 296 5.43 32.39 25.43
C LYS A 296 4.58 33.46 24.73
#